data_AF-A0A0M3HRD5-F1
#
_entry.id   AF-A0A0M3HRD5-F1
#
_cell.length_a   1.000
_cell.length_b   1.000
_cell.length_c   1.000
_cell.angle_alpha   90.00
_cell.angle_beta   90.00
_cell.angle_gamma   90.00
#
_symmetry.space_group_name_H-M   'P 1'
#
loop_
_entity.id
_entity.type
_entity.pdbx_description
1 polymer ?
#
loop_
_entity_poly.entity_id
_entity_poly.type
_entity_poly.pdbx_seq_one_letter_code
_entity_poly.pdbx_strand_id
1 'polypeptide(L)'
;MELSACGSIMLMQQRGTDHNCPCIDMDQLTDVAFVSMLRTDIDIGPIFIATSFYLTVFVIAELTRKIVDRYVAYNTLLYYFLIEAVATSQMCTCVYENAVIIRHYGPIGFFFAVTSVLFAGGFTNRGAFISPLKPIEMFYYGSIRVPLNVSARIEARAYGRVQPHHSALCKADLQTRTKGFRFDRLLSVVAGEALGGYSAYRVARQLWYWSLSIAADHAINYESTRCAFAYKVPFPYAFTFEIFGAFLLRSILTRLPKSSVRYATPAVISAFLTFSLAYIGVSGLNPTVASSRMQGCDGLSTQWFILTYWVCPTVGWMLSAIVDNKWRALISKKKE
;
A
#
# COMPACT_ATOMS: atom_id res chain seq x y z
N MET A 1 1.06 38.06 27.16
CA MET A 1 0.56 36.67 27.31
C MET A 1 -0.30 36.41 26.08
N GLU A 2 0.36 36.15 24.96
CA GLU A 2 -0.28 35.98 23.64
C GLU A 2 -0.50 34.49 23.39
N LEU A 3 -1.75 34.12 23.08
CA LEU A 3 -2.12 32.81 22.57
C LEU A 3 -1.76 32.75 21.08
N SER A 4 -0.67 32.07 20.75
CA SER A 4 -0.34 31.69 19.38
C SER A 4 -0.97 30.33 19.07
N ALA A 5 -2.01 30.35 18.22
CA ALA A 5 -2.57 29.19 17.57
C ALA A 5 -1.72 28.87 16.32
N CYS A 6 -0.96 27.78 16.36
CA CYS A 6 -0.42 27.17 15.16
C CYS A 6 -0.29 25.66 15.38
N GLY A 7 -1.31 24.94 14.92
CA GLY A 7 -1.40 23.50 15.06
C GLY A 7 -2.53 22.95 14.18
N SER A 8 -2.11 22.16 13.20
CA SER A 8 -2.87 21.04 12.63
C SER A 8 -3.97 21.34 11.59
N ILE A 9 -3.90 20.54 10.53
CA ILE A 9 -4.95 20.10 9.59
C ILE A 9 -4.96 20.76 8.20
N MET A 10 -4.50 19.93 7.25
CA MET A 10 -4.87 19.87 5.85
C MET A 10 -6.40 20.02 5.69
N LEU A 11 -6.82 21.00 4.87
CA LEU A 11 -8.18 21.50 4.62
C LEU A 11 -8.66 22.60 5.58
N MET A 12 -8.36 23.85 5.24
CA MET A 12 -9.17 25.00 5.64
C MET A 12 -10.17 25.34 4.53
N GLN A 13 -11.46 25.24 4.87
CA GLN A 13 -12.53 26.03 4.26
C GLN A 13 -12.89 27.11 5.29
N GLN A 14 -12.57 28.37 4.99
CA GLN A 14 -12.90 29.50 5.84
C GLN A 14 -14.40 29.77 5.81
N ARG A 15 -15.01 29.91 6.99
CA ARG A 15 -16.36 30.46 7.20
C ARG A 15 -16.18 31.76 7.97
N GLY A 16 -16.28 32.89 7.27
CA GLY A 16 -16.32 34.22 7.86
C GLY A 16 -17.77 34.70 7.98
N THR A 17 -18.20 35.00 9.20
CA THR A 17 -19.39 35.78 9.51
C THR A 17 -19.03 37.25 9.45
N ASP A 18 -19.71 38.05 8.62
CA ASP A 18 -20.09 39.43 8.96
C ASP A 18 -21.15 39.98 8.00
N HIS A 19 -21.98 40.86 8.57
CA HIS A 19 -23.20 41.44 8.04
C HIS A 19 -22.99 42.37 6.83
N ASN A 20 -23.59 42.01 5.69
CA ASN A 20 -24.32 42.85 4.72
C ASN A 20 -24.32 42.15 3.35
N CYS A 21 -25.47 41.66 2.90
CA CYS A 21 -25.65 41.16 1.54
C CYS A 21 -26.75 41.97 0.84
N PRO A 22 -26.47 42.61 -0.31
CA PRO A 22 -27.51 42.89 -1.28
C PRO A 22 -27.93 41.57 -1.96
N CYS A 23 -29.21 41.42 -2.24
CA CYS A 23 -29.74 40.27 -2.98
C CYS A 23 -29.14 40.25 -4.39
N ILE A 24 -28.36 39.22 -4.70
CA ILE A 24 -27.88 38.94 -6.06
C ILE A 24 -28.66 37.73 -6.60
N ASP A 25 -29.19 37.89 -7.81
CA ASP A 25 -30.04 36.92 -8.52
C ASP A 25 -29.40 35.52 -8.65
N MET A 26 -30.23 34.49 -8.46
CA MET A 26 -29.84 33.07 -8.36
C MET A 26 -29.36 32.44 -9.68
N ASP A 27 -29.57 33.10 -10.83
CA ASP A 27 -29.24 32.56 -12.15
C ASP A 27 -27.78 32.84 -12.60
N GLN A 28 -27.04 33.72 -11.92
CA GLN A 28 -25.61 33.97 -12.22
C GLN A 28 -24.63 33.10 -11.41
N LEU A 29 -25.10 32.40 -10.37
CA LEU A 29 -24.22 31.64 -9.47
C LEU A 29 -23.73 30.31 -10.07
N THR A 30 -24.47 29.75 -11.03
CA THR A 30 -24.16 28.47 -11.66
C THR A 30 -23.05 28.57 -12.71
N ASP A 31 -22.97 29.68 -13.45
CA ASP A 31 -21.96 29.87 -14.49
C ASP A 31 -20.60 30.30 -13.92
N VAL A 32 -20.57 31.13 -12.88
CA VAL A 32 -19.31 31.58 -12.27
C VAL A 32 -18.62 30.46 -11.48
N ALA A 33 -19.39 29.59 -10.83
CA ALA A 33 -18.84 28.42 -10.12
C ALA A 33 -18.29 27.36 -11.08
N PHE A 34 -18.94 27.15 -12.24
CA PHE A 34 -18.48 26.20 -13.25
C PHE A 34 -17.25 26.72 -14.02
N VAL A 35 -17.21 28.01 -14.36
CA VAL A 35 -16.05 28.63 -15.04
C VAL A 35 -14.86 28.81 -14.09
N SER A 36 -15.09 29.08 -12.79
CA SER A 36 -14.04 29.07 -11.77
C SER A 36 -13.46 27.67 -11.51
N MET A 37 -14.24 26.61 -11.72
CA MET A 37 -13.77 25.22 -11.62
C MET A 37 -12.90 24.82 -12.82
N LEU A 38 -13.05 25.49 -13.96
CA LEU A 38 -12.30 25.23 -15.21
C LEU A 38 -11.04 26.08 -15.38
N ARG A 39 -10.79 27.06 -14.50
CA ARG A 39 -9.52 27.82 -14.48
C ARG A 39 -8.52 27.16 -13.53
N THR A 40 -8.10 25.95 -13.85
CA THR A 40 -6.95 25.34 -13.19
C THR A 40 -5.71 25.66 -14.00
N ASP A 41 -4.96 26.68 -13.59
CA ASP A 41 -3.52 26.64 -13.77
C ASP A 41 -3.04 25.42 -12.95
N ILE A 42 -3.05 24.24 -13.57
CA ILE A 42 -2.56 23.01 -12.94
C ILE A 42 -1.07 23.26 -12.71
N ASP A 43 -0.69 23.60 -11.48
CA ASP A 43 0.71 23.70 -11.11
C ASP A 43 1.32 22.31 -11.30
N ILE A 44 2.21 22.16 -12.28
CA ILE A 44 2.86 20.88 -12.61
C ILE A 44 4.02 20.60 -11.63
N GLY A 45 4.48 21.61 -10.90
CA GLY A 45 5.60 21.52 -9.96
C GLY A 45 5.45 20.38 -8.95
N PRO A 46 4.33 20.30 -8.19
CA PRO A 46 4.14 19.25 -7.20
C PRO A 46 4.14 17.82 -7.77
N ILE A 47 3.58 17.60 -8.97
CA ILE A 47 3.66 16.30 -9.66
C ILE A 47 5.12 15.96 -10.00
N PHE A 48 5.90 16.94 -10.50
CA PHE A 48 7.29 16.70 -10.85
C PHE A 48 8.14 16.36 -9.62
N ILE A 49 7.92 17.08 -8.51
CA ILE A 49 8.59 16.86 -7.23
C ILE A 49 8.27 15.45 -6.71
N ALA A 50 6.97 15.11 -6.59
CA ALA A 50 6.54 13.82 -6.09
C ALA A 50 7.01 12.67 -6.99
N THR A 51 6.96 12.83 -8.31
CA THR A 51 7.46 11.83 -9.27
C THR A 51 8.96 11.63 -9.10
N SER A 52 9.73 12.70 -8.97
CA SER A 52 11.17 12.64 -8.72
C SER A 52 11.47 11.92 -7.40
N PHE A 53 10.73 12.23 -6.34
CA PHE A 53 10.81 11.53 -5.06
C PHE A 53 10.55 10.03 -5.21
N TYR A 54 9.46 9.63 -5.89
CA TYR A 54 9.17 8.22 -6.15
C TYR A 54 10.30 7.54 -6.92
N LEU A 55 10.79 8.16 -8.00
CA LEU A 55 11.89 7.60 -8.79
C LEU A 55 13.15 7.38 -7.95
N THR A 56 13.53 8.35 -7.11
CA THR A 56 14.66 8.21 -6.20
C THR A 56 14.49 7.03 -5.25
N VAL A 57 13.31 6.88 -4.63
CA VAL A 57 13.01 5.76 -3.73
C VAL A 57 13.11 4.41 -4.45
N PHE A 58 12.55 4.31 -5.67
CA PHE A 58 12.62 3.09 -6.48
C PHE A 58 14.05 2.74 -6.91
N VAL A 59 14.85 3.74 -7.29
CA VAL A 59 16.27 3.55 -7.66
C VAL A 59 17.08 3.05 -6.46
N ILE A 60 16.95 3.71 -5.30
CA ILE A 60 17.65 3.29 -4.08
C ILE A 60 17.26 1.85 -3.72
N ALA A 61 15.96 1.55 -3.72
CA ALA A 61 15.47 0.20 -3.42
C ALA A 61 16.02 -0.84 -4.40
N GLU A 62 16.04 -0.56 -5.71
CA GLU A 62 16.58 -1.51 -6.69
C GLU A 62 18.10 -1.73 -6.53
N LEU A 63 18.86 -0.68 -6.20
CA LEU A 63 20.28 -0.81 -5.86
C LEU A 63 20.46 -1.68 -4.61
N THR A 64 19.67 -1.45 -3.55
CA THR A 64 19.71 -2.28 -2.34
C THR A 64 19.36 -3.73 -2.64
N ARG A 65 18.33 -4.00 -3.45
CA ARG A 65 17.97 -5.38 -3.82
C ARG A 65 19.08 -6.08 -4.62
N LYS A 66 19.75 -5.37 -5.52
CA LYS A 66 20.91 -5.92 -6.26
C LYS A 66 22.09 -6.26 -5.32
N ILE A 67 22.30 -5.47 -4.29
CA ILE A 67 23.29 -5.78 -3.24
C ILE A 67 22.86 -7.06 -2.50
N VAL A 68 21.60 -7.18 -2.09
CA VAL A 68 21.08 -8.40 -1.42
C VAL A 68 21.27 -9.63 -2.29
N ASP A 69 20.90 -9.59 -3.58
CA ASP A 69 21.10 -10.72 -4.50
C ASP A 69 22.56 -11.11 -4.68
N ARG A 70 23.49 -10.14 -4.60
CA ARG A 70 24.93 -10.39 -4.76
C ARG A 70 25.55 -11.07 -3.54
N TYR A 71 25.10 -10.72 -2.33
CA TYR A 71 25.77 -11.12 -1.09
C TYR A 71 24.99 -12.16 -0.26
N VAL A 72 23.70 -12.37 -0.54
CA VAL A 72 22.85 -13.25 0.27
C VAL A 72 22.34 -14.41 -0.57
N ALA A 73 22.57 -15.63 -0.08
CA ALA A 73 22.12 -16.84 -0.77
C ALA A 73 20.59 -16.87 -0.91
N TYR A 74 20.14 -17.19 -2.13
CA TYR A 74 18.72 -17.32 -2.45
C TYR A 74 18.03 -18.38 -1.59
N ASN A 75 16.72 -18.20 -1.31
CA ASN A 75 15.88 -19.15 -0.56
C ASN A 75 16.23 -19.31 0.94
N THR A 76 17.12 -18.47 1.48
CA THR A 76 17.39 -18.37 2.92
C THR A 76 16.35 -17.48 3.63
N LEU A 77 16.19 -17.66 4.94
CA LEU A 77 15.33 -16.78 5.77
C LEU A 77 15.80 -15.34 5.75
N LEU A 78 17.12 -15.11 5.73
CA LEU A 78 17.70 -13.79 5.64
C LEU A 78 17.35 -13.11 4.30
N TYR A 79 17.39 -13.86 3.20
CA TYR A 79 17.00 -13.34 1.89
C TYR A 79 15.54 -12.86 1.89
N TYR A 80 14.61 -13.66 2.41
CA TYR A 80 13.19 -13.27 2.49
C TYR A 80 12.97 -12.04 3.35
N PHE A 81 13.59 -12.02 4.53
CA PHE A 81 13.54 -10.88 5.44
C PHE A 81 14.00 -9.59 4.76
N LEU A 82 15.17 -9.61 4.10
CA LEU A 82 15.75 -8.43 3.47
C LEU A 82 14.95 -7.95 2.26
N ILE A 83 14.49 -8.86 1.40
CA ILE A 83 13.67 -8.48 0.23
C ILE A 83 12.34 -7.87 0.67
N GLU A 84 11.69 -8.42 1.69
CA GLU A 84 10.46 -7.84 2.25
C GLU A 84 10.71 -6.50 2.94
N ALA A 85 11.81 -6.37 3.69
CA ALA A 85 12.17 -5.10 4.33
C ALA A 85 12.39 -4.00 3.30
N VAL A 86 13.14 -4.27 2.22
CA VAL A 86 13.39 -3.29 1.16
C VAL A 86 12.12 -2.95 0.40
N ALA A 87 11.32 -3.94 0.00
CA ALA A 87 10.08 -3.69 -0.71
C ALA A 87 9.07 -2.91 0.15
N THR A 88 8.94 -3.26 1.42
CA THR A 88 8.04 -2.57 2.34
C THR A 88 8.50 -1.16 2.62
N SER A 89 9.80 -0.95 2.86
CA SER A 89 10.37 0.39 3.06
C SER A 89 10.15 1.27 1.82
N GLN A 90 10.39 0.75 0.61
CA GLN A 90 10.13 1.45 -0.65
C GLN A 90 8.67 1.90 -0.75
N MET A 91 7.73 0.96 -0.62
CA MET A 91 6.31 1.26 -0.79
C MET A 91 5.80 2.22 0.27
N CYS A 92 6.14 2.00 1.55
CA CYS A 92 5.70 2.85 2.66
C CYS A 92 6.32 4.26 2.59
N THR A 93 7.58 4.39 2.16
CA THR A 93 8.23 5.69 1.95
C THR A 93 7.49 6.50 0.90
N CYS A 94 7.09 5.88 -0.22
CA CYS A 94 6.26 6.55 -1.22
C CYS A 94 4.89 6.99 -0.67
N VAL A 95 4.32 6.28 0.31
CA VAL A 95 3.03 6.69 0.87
C VAL A 95 3.11 8.05 1.59
N TYR A 96 4.26 8.40 2.17
CA TYR A 96 4.45 9.69 2.83
C TYR A 96 4.37 10.87 1.86
N GLU A 97 4.92 10.70 0.66
CA GLU A 97 4.92 11.73 -0.38
C GLU A 97 3.53 11.97 -0.99
N ASN A 98 2.59 11.02 -0.85
CA ASN A 98 1.21 11.20 -1.28
C ASN A 98 0.52 12.41 -0.63
N ALA A 99 1.01 12.89 0.54
CA ALA A 99 0.47 14.10 1.16
C ALA A 99 0.62 15.33 0.25
N VAL A 100 1.73 15.44 -0.49
CA VAL A 100 1.97 16.52 -1.47
C VAL A 100 0.92 16.44 -2.58
N ILE A 101 0.70 15.24 -3.13
CA ILE A 101 -0.30 15.03 -4.18
C ILE A 101 -1.73 15.37 -3.69
N ILE A 102 -2.08 14.93 -2.48
CA ILE A 102 -3.42 15.18 -1.92
C ILE A 102 -3.65 16.67 -1.72
N ARG A 103 -2.63 17.43 -1.30
CA ARG A 103 -2.74 18.87 -1.05
C ARG A 103 -3.06 19.67 -2.33
N HIS A 104 -2.47 19.28 -3.45
CA HIS A 104 -2.57 20.03 -4.71
C HIS A 104 -3.62 19.49 -5.68
N TYR A 105 -3.87 18.17 -5.69
CA TYR A 105 -4.74 17.51 -6.67
C TYR A 105 -5.87 16.67 -6.05
N GLY A 106 -5.97 16.65 -4.72
CA GLY A 106 -7.04 15.98 -4.00
C GLY A 106 -7.12 14.46 -4.23
N PRO A 107 -8.31 13.86 -4.02
CA PRO A 107 -8.50 12.40 -4.13
C PRO A 107 -8.25 11.84 -5.53
N ILE A 108 -8.51 12.61 -6.59
CA ILE A 108 -8.28 12.18 -7.98
C ILE A 108 -6.78 12.06 -8.26
N GLY A 109 -5.98 13.06 -7.86
CA GLY A 109 -4.52 12.97 -7.96
C GLY A 109 -3.96 11.81 -7.14
N PHE A 110 -4.48 11.61 -5.93
CA PHE A 110 -4.11 10.47 -5.09
C PHE A 110 -4.37 9.13 -5.77
N PHE A 111 -5.52 8.97 -6.45
CA PHE A 111 -5.83 7.75 -7.20
C PHE A 111 -4.76 7.44 -8.27
N PHE A 112 -4.40 8.43 -9.09
CA PHE A 112 -3.43 8.23 -10.16
C PHE A 112 -2.00 8.02 -9.63
N ALA A 113 -1.60 8.78 -8.60
CA ALA A 113 -0.29 8.62 -7.98
C ALA A 113 -0.12 7.24 -7.34
N VAL A 114 -1.07 6.81 -6.51
CA VAL A 114 -1.03 5.49 -5.87
C VAL A 114 -1.10 4.38 -6.92
N THR A 115 -1.92 4.52 -7.96
CA THR A 115 -2.00 3.53 -9.04
C THR A 115 -0.64 3.38 -9.74
N SER A 116 0.02 4.50 -10.04
CA SER A 116 1.33 4.52 -10.69
C SER A 116 2.42 3.88 -9.82
N VAL A 117 2.45 4.22 -8.52
CA VAL A 117 3.40 3.66 -7.56
C VAL A 117 3.17 2.16 -7.36
N LEU A 118 1.92 1.72 -7.18
CA LEU A 118 1.58 0.30 -7.05
C LEU A 118 1.89 -0.49 -8.33
N PHE A 119 1.61 0.12 -9.49
CA PHE A 119 1.94 -0.48 -10.79
C PHE A 119 3.44 -0.68 -10.94
N ALA A 120 4.24 0.36 -10.72
CA ALA A 120 5.71 0.28 -10.74
C ALA A 120 6.23 -0.74 -9.71
N GLY A 121 5.69 -0.74 -8.49
CA GLY A 121 6.02 -1.69 -7.44
C GLY A 121 5.75 -3.14 -7.86
N GLY A 122 4.68 -3.38 -8.61
CA GLY A 122 4.36 -4.70 -9.17
C GLY A 122 5.46 -5.28 -10.08
N PHE A 123 6.30 -4.44 -10.69
CA PHE A 123 7.45 -4.88 -11.50
C PHE A 123 8.74 -4.99 -10.69
N THR A 124 8.96 -4.10 -9.72
CA THR A 124 10.24 -3.98 -9.02
C THR A 124 10.32 -4.76 -7.71
N ASN A 125 9.19 -5.10 -7.09
CA ASN A 125 9.17 -5.71 -5.75
C ASN A 125 9.57 -7.20 -5.71
N ARG A 126 9.95 -7.81 -6.84
CA ARG A 126 10.42 -9.21 -6.95
C ARG A 126 9.54 -10.25 -6.25
N GLY A 127 8.24 -9.98 -6.16
CA GLY A 127 7.26 -10.86 -5.52
C GLY A 127 7.13 -10.72 -4.00
N ALA A 128 7.69 -9.66 -3.40
CA ALA A 128 7.45 -9.30 -2.01
C ALA A 128 5.97 -8.96 -1.75
N PHE A 129 5.50 -9.24 -0.53
CA PHE A 129 4.10 -9.11 -0.13
C PHE A 129 3.73 -7.70 0.33
N ILE A 130 4.60 -7.03 1.10
CA ILE A 130 4.36 -5.68 1.66
C ILE A 130 3.14 -5.63 2.60
N SER A 131 2.55 -6.78 2.91
CA SER A 131 1.35 -6.91 3.72
C SER A 131 1.26 -8.30 4.32
N PRO A 132 0.99 -8.41 5.63
CA PRO A 132 0.94 -9.70 6.32
C PRO A 132 -0.33 -10.48 5.96
N LEU A 133 -1.34 -9.84 5.36
CA LEU A 133 -2.63 -10.48 5.04
C LEU A 133 -2.46 -11.69 4.13
N LYS A 134 -1.62 -11.56 3.08
CA LYS A 134 -1.38 -12.64 2.12
C LYS A 134 -0.51 -13.76 2.72
N PRO A 135 0.62 -13.48 3.40
CA PRO A 135 1.36 -14.47 4.19
C PRO A 135 0.51 -15.20 5.23
N ILE A 136 -0.35 -14.52 5.99
CA ILE A 136 -1.25 -15.13 6.99
C ILE A 136 -2.23 -16.10 6.31
N GLU A 137 -2.85 -15.70 5.20
CA GLU A 137 -3.72 -16.59 4.43
C GLU A 137 -2.94 -17.82 3.92
N MET A 138 -1.77 -17.60 3.34
CA MET A 138 -0.92 -18.69 2.84
C MET A 138 -0.50 -19.64 3.96
N PHE A 139 -0.21 -19.11 5.15
CA PHE A 139 0.11 -19.88 6.35
C PHE A 139 -1.09 -20.74 6.76
N TYR A 140 -2.28 -20.14 6.88
CA TYR A 140 -3.51 -20.82 7.28
C TYR A 140 -3.88 -21.98 6.34
N TYR A 141 -3.70 -21.80 5.02
CA TYR A 141 -3.97 -22.84 4.02
C TYR A 141 -2.77 -23.72 3.67
N GLY A 142 -1.69 -23.70 4.48
CA GLY A 142 -0.51 -24.57 4.30
C GLY A 142 0.23 -24.36 2.96
N SER A 143 0.13 -23.17 2.38
CA SER A 143 0.52 -22.86 1.00
C SER A 143 1.51 -21.70 0.88
N ILE A 144 2.37 -21.42 1.87
CA ILE A 144 3.48 -20.46 1.69
C ILE A 144 4.45 -21.01 0.63
N ARG A 145 4.12 -20.79 -0.64
CA ARG A 145 4.94 -20.98 -1.82
C ARG A 145 5.20 -19.58 -2.36
N VAL A 146 6.46 -19.19 -2.31
CA VAL A 146 6.94 -17.94 -2.91
C VAL A 146 6.59 -17.97 -4.40
N PRO A 147 6.14 -16.85 -5.00
CA PRO A 147 6.11 -16.76 -6.45
C PRO A 147 7.54 -16.87 -6.98
N LEU A 148 7.88 -18.04 -7.53
CA LEU A 148 9.09 -18.20 -8.34
C LEU A 148 9.00 -17.17 -9.48
N ASN A 149 10.03 -16.32 -9.56
CA ASN A 149 10.16 -15.31 -10.59
C ASN A 149 10.02 -15.95 -11.99
N VAL A 150 9.45 -15.23 -12.96
CA VAL A 150 9.33 -15.73 -14.34
C VAL A 150 10.71 -16.05 -14.91
N SER A 151 11.76 -15.29 -14.54
CA SER A 151 13.15 -15.60 -14.89
C SER A 151 13.64 -16.93 -14.32
N ALA A 152 13.29 -17.27 -13.07
CA ALA A 152 13.65 -18.56 -12.47
C ALA A 152 12.91 -19.73 -13.14
N ARG A 153 11.69 -19.51 -13.67
CA ARG A 153 10.99 -20.50 -14.52
C ARG A 153 11.65 -20.68 -15.89
N ILE A 154 12.27 -19.64 -16.44
CA ILE A 154 12.99 -19.70 -17.72
C ILE A 154 14.32 -20.44 -17.52
N GLU A 155 15.07 -20.14 -16.46
CA GLU A 155 16.30 -20.88 -16.11
C GLU A 155 16.02 -22.35 -15.78
N ALA A 156 14.95 -22.66 -15.02
CA ALA A 156 14.54 -24.04 -14.76
C ALA A 156 14.11 -24.79 -16.04
N ARG A 157 13.53 -24.09 -17.03
CA ARG A 157 13.21 -24.65 -18.35
C ARG A 157 14.42 -24.78 -19.27
N ALA A 158 15.45 -23.95 -19.10
CA ALA A 158 16.70 -24.03 -19.84
C ALA A 158 17.55 -25.22 -19.34
N TYR A 159 17.59 -25.45 -18.03
CA TYR A 159 18.34 -26.56 -17.42
C TYR A 159 17.69 -27.93 -17.65
N GLY A 160 16.35 -27.99 -17.66
CA GLY A 160 15.60 -29.23 -17.93
C GLY A 160 15.66 -29.74 -19.38
N ARG A 161 16.36 -29.04 -20.28
CA ARG A 161 16.52 -29.44 -21.68
C ARG A 161 17.83 -30.19 -21.98
N VAL A 162 18.74 -30.31 -21.00
CA VAL A 162 20.12 -30.80 -21.24
C VAL A 162 20.36 -32.25 -20.79
N GLN A 163 19.52 -32.88 -19.96
CA GLN A 163 19.72 -34.30 -19.57
C GLN A 163 18.41 -35.10 -19.39
N PRO A 164 18.11 -36.09 -20.27
CA PRO A 164 16.86 -36.85 -20.21
C PRO A 164 16.85 -38.01 -19.18
N HIS A 165 18.00 -38.43 -18.64
CA HIS A 165 18.10 -39.63 -17.78
C HIS A 165 17.90 -39.40 -16.27
N HIS A 166 17.80 -38.16 -15.78
CA HIS A 166 17.54 -37.84 -14.37
C HIS A 166 16.06 -37.46 -14.09
N SER A 167 15.16 -37.73 -15.03
CA SER A 167 13.77 -37.29 -15.01
C SER A 167 12.87 -38.02 -13.98
N ALA A 168 13.31 -39.17 -13.46
CA ALA A 168 12.59 -39.89 -12.40
C ALA A 168 12.95 -39.38 -10.98
N LEU A 169 14.22 -39.04 -10.73
CA LEU A 169 14.66 -38.49 -9.44
C LEU A 169 14.18 -37.05 -9.21
N CYS A 170 14.07 -36.23 -10.26
CA CYS A 170 13.54 -34.86 -10.14
C CYS A 170 12.02 -34.83 -9.90
N LYS A 171 11.28 -35.81 -10.42
CA LYS A 171 9.86 -35.98 -10.08
C LYS A 171 9.66 -36.47 -8.65
N ALA A 172 10.55 -37.33 -8.15
CA ALA A 172 10.56 -37.69 -6.75
C ALA A 172 10.85 -36.47 -5.86
N ASP A 173 11.84 -35.63 -6.19
CA ASP A 173 12.23 -34.46 -5.38
C ASP A 173 11.22 -33.30 -5.42
N LEU A 174 10.41 -33.17 -6.48
CA LEU A 174 9.25 -32.26 -6.50
C LEU A 174 8.05 -32.76 -5.68
N GLN A 175 7.97 -34.07 -5.42
CA GLN A 175 6.84 -34.71 -4.75
C GLN A 175 7.16 -35.08 -3.28
N THR A 176 8.43 -35.21 -2.91
CA THR A 176 8.91 -35.52 -1.56
C THR A 176 9.26 -34.31 -0.70
N ARG A 177 9.05 -33.07 -1.17
CA ARG A 177 9.08 -31.89 -0.29
C ARG A 177 7.80 -31.81 0.53
N THR A 178 7.72 -32.74 1.46
CA THR A 178 6.73 -32.90 2.51
C THR A 178 6.37 -31.57 3.15
N LYS A 179 5.05 -31.35 3.14
CA LYS A 179 4.23 -30.46 3.95
C LYS A 179 4.84 -30.22 5.34
N GLY A 180 5.62 -29.15 5.47
CA GLY A 180 6.12 -28.65 6.74
C GLY A 180 5.72 -27.18 6.89
N PHE A 181 4.93 -26.92 7.93
CA PHE A 181 4.45 -25.60 8.31
C PHE A 181 5.65 -24.72 8.72
N ARG A 182 6.12 -23.87 7.81
CA ARG A 182 7.31 -23.04 8.03
C ARG A 182 6.97 -21.70 8.65
N PHE A 183 6.66 -21.76 9.95
CA PHE A 183 6.45 -20.60 10.81
C PHE A 183 7.65 -19.64 10.79
N ASP A 184 8.86 -20.18 10.70
CA ASP A 184 10.13 -19.46 10.51
C ASP A 184 10.08 -18.51 9.30
N ARG A 185 9.45 -18.93 8.19
CA ARG A 185 9.30 -18.09 6.99
C ARG A 185 8.27 -16.99 7.17
N LEU A 186 7.12 -17.32 7.75
CA LEU A 186 6.11 -16.30 8.05
C LEU A 186 6.71 -15.22 8.96
N LEU A 187 7.41 -15.65 10.02
CA LEU A 187 8.04 -14.75 10.96
C LEU A 187 9.11 -13.87 10.29
N SER A 188 9.95 -14.46 9.43
CA SER A 188 10.95 -13.72 8.65
C SER A 188 10.30 -12.67 7.74
N VAL A 189 9.23 -13.01 7.02
CA VAL A 189 8.50 -12.07 6.16
C VAL A 189 7.88 -10.94 6.97
N VAL A 190 7.12 -11.26 8.02
CA VAL A 190 6.45 -10.25 8.86
C VAL A 190 7.45 -9.37 9.60
N ALA A 191 8.60 -9.92 10.04
CA ALA A 191 9.67 -9.14 10.63
C ALA A 191 10.31 -8.18 9.60
N GLY A 192 10.47 -8.63 8.35
CA GLY A 192 10.94 -7.80 7.24
C GLY A 192 9.96 -6.65 6.97
N GLU A 193 8.67 -6.95 6.88
CA GLU A 193 7.59 -5.95 6.75
C GLU A 193 7.60 -4.93 7.91
N ALA A 194 7.73 -5.39 9.14
CA ALA A 194 7.79 -4.52 10.32
C ALA A 194 9.02 -3.58 10.27
N LEU A 195 10.21 -4.11 9.96
CA LEU A 195 11.42 -3.30 9.83
C LEU A 195 11.32 -2.30 8.67
N GLY A 196 10.82 -2.75 7.53
CA GLY A 196 10.62 -1.91 6.36
C GLY A 196 9.65 -0.77 6.64
N GLY A 197 8.48 -1.08 7.23
CA GLY A 197 7.49 -0.08 7.63
C GLY A 197 8.00 0.91 8.67
N TYR A 198 8.75 0.44 9.68
CA TYR A 198 9.34 1.29 10.72
C TYR A 198 10.41 2.24 10.15
N SER A 199 11.25 1.77 9.22
CA SER A 199 12.30 2.60 8.61
C SER A 199 11.77 3.66 7.66
N ALA A 200 10.59 3.47 7.07
CA ALA A 200 10.06 4.29 5.98
C ALA A 200 9.95 5.78 6.31
N TYR A 201 9.44 6.14 7.50
CA TYR A 201 9.34 7.56 7.88
C TYR A 201 10.71 8.24 7.94
N ARG A 202 11.73 7.53 8.44
CA ARG A 202 13.09 8.07 8.53
C ARG A 202 13.69 8.28 7.14
N VAL A 203 13.45 7.34 6.23
CA VAL A 203 13.88 7.46 4.83
C VAL A 203 13.17 8.64 4.15
N ALA A 204 11.84 8.74 4.29
CA ALA A 204 11.07 9.85 3.73
C ALA A 204 11.55 11.20 4.25
N ARG A 205 11.72 11.32 5.57
CA ARG A 205 12.21 12.54 6.21
C ARG A 205 13.63 12.92 5.77
N GLN A 206 14.50 11.93 5.55
CA GLN A 206 15.83 12.19 5.02
C GLN A 206 15.78 12.71 3.57
N LEU A 207 14.89 12.18 2.74
CA LEU A 207 14.71 12.66 1.37
C LEU A 207 14.14 14.08 1.33
N TRP A 208 13.16 14.39 2.18
CA TRP A 208 12.63 15.74 2.34
C TRP A 208 13.69 16.73 2.79
N TYR A 209 14.57 16.35 3.73
CA TYR A 209 15.69 17.18 4.17
C TYR A 209 16.60 17.61 3.01
N TRP A 210 16.92 16.69 2.10
CA TRP A 210 17.77 16.98 0.94
C TRP A 210 17.08 17.77 -0.17
N SER A 211 15.78 18.03 -0.04
CA SER A 211 14.96 18.71 -1.05
C SER A 211 14.19 19.91 -0.49
N LEU A 212 14.57 20.40 0.70
CA LEU A 212 13.98 21.57 1.36
C LEU A 212 14.04 22.84 0.49
N SER A 213 15.14 23.03 -0.25
CA SER A 213 15.34 24.19 -1.12
C SER A 213 14.56 24.12 -2.44
N ILE A 214 13.98 22.95 -2.76
CA ILE A 214 13.32 22.66 -4.04
C ILE A 214 11.80 22.68 -3.87
N ALA A 215 11.29 22.22 -2.73
CA ALA A 215 9.85 22.05 -2.50
C ALA A 215 9.43 22.56 -1.11
N ALA A 216 8.57 23.58 -1.07
CA ALA A 216 8.03 24.10 0.19
C ALA A 216 7.24 23.04 0.98
N ASP A 217 6.54 22.13 0.31
CA ASP A 217 5.84 21.03 0.98
C ASP A 217 6.78 20.05 1.68
N HIS A 218 8.02 19.88 1.19
CA HIS A 218 9.02 19.06 1.88
C HIS A 218 9.49 19.71 3.17
N ALA A 219 9.58 21.04 3.22
CA ALA A 219 9.86 21.76 4.47
C ALA A 219 8.74 21.55 5.50
N ILE A 220 7.48 21.68 5.07
CA ILE A 220 6.32 21.44 5.92
C ILE A 220 6.29 19.98 6.43
N ASN A 221 6.53 19.01 5.56
CA ASN A 221 6.57 17.60 5.93
C ASN A 221 7.76 17.25 6.85
N TYR A 222 8.91 17.92 6.67
CA TYR A 222 10.10 17.71 7.50
C TYR A 222 9.94 18.26 8.92
N GLU A 223 9.30 19.43 9.05
CA GLU A 223 9.00 20.09 10.32
C GLU A 223 7.86 19.40 11.08
N SER A 224 6.87 18.86 10.35
CA SER A 224 5.74 18.12 10.92
C SER A 224 6.17 16.74 11.43
N THR A 225 6.53 16.68 12.70
CA THR A 225 6.92 15.44 13.40
C THR A 225 5.77 14.77 14.16
N ARG A 226 4.63 15.46 14.27
CA ARG A 226 3.43 14.94 14.94
C ARG A 226 2.42 14.46 13.91
N CYS A 227 1.65 13.46 14.29
CA CYS A 227 0.57 12.92 13.50
C CYS A 227 -0.66 12.69 14.38
N ALA A 228 -1.84 12.82 13.79
CA ALA A 228 -3.12 12.62 14.47
C ALA A 228 -4.10 11.90 13.54
N PHE A 229 -4.97 11.08 14.11
CA PHE A 229 -6.06 10.44 13.37
C PHE A 229 -7.13 11.46 12.99
N ALA A 230 -7.47 11.53 11.70
CA ALA A 230 -8.47 12.43 11.16
C ALA A 230 -9.57 11.65 10.42
N TYR A 231 -10.51 11.08 11.17
CA TYR A 231 -11.69 10.42 10.57
C TYR A 231 -12.70 11.46 10.10
N LYS A 232 -13.27 11.23 8.91
CA LYS A 232 -14.39 12.03 8.35
C LYS A 232 -15.75 11.52 8.78
N VAL A 233 -15.78 10.30 9.32
CA VAL A 233 -16.97 9.60 9.82
C VAL A 233 -16.75 9.18 11.27
N PRO A 234 -17.83 8.90 12.01
CA PRO A 234 -17.71 8.29 13.33
C PRO A 234 -16.86 7.02 13.30
N PHE A 235 -16.03 6.82 14.32
CA PHE A 235 -15.08 5.71 14.41
C PHE A 235 -15.67 4.31 14.11
N PRO A 236 -16.91 3.95 14.52
CA PRO A 236 -17.50 2.66 14.17
C PRO A 236 -17.56 2.41 12.65
N TYR A 237 -17.77 3.44 11.83
CA TYR A 237 -17.77 3.28 10.37
C TYR A 237 -16.37 2.96 9.84
N ALA A 238 -15.34 3.62 10.35
CA ALA A 238 -13.95 3.30 9.99
C ALA A 238 -13.59 1.86 10.39
N PHE A 239 -14.01 1.43 11.58
CA PHE A 239 -13.82 0.06 12.06
C PHE A 239 -14.49 -0.97 11.14
N THR A 240 -15.76 -0.75 10.77
CA THR A 240 -16.46 -1.65 9.83
C THR A 240 -15.84 -1.62 8.45
N PHE A 241 -15.36 -0.47 7.98
CA PHE A 241 -14.70 -0.33 6.68
C PHE A 241 -13.42 -1.15 6.60
N GLU A 242 -12.62 -1.27 7.67
CA GLU A 242 -11.44 -2.13 7.66
C GLU A 242 -11.80 -3.62 7.44
N ILE A 243 -12.91 -4.09 8.02
CA ILE A 243 -13.40 -5.47 7.82
C ILE A 243 -14.00 -5.64 6.42
N PHE A 244 -15.01 -4.84 6.07
CA PHE A 244 -15.74 -4.97 4.82
C PHE A 244 -14.88 -4.59 3.61
N GLY A 245 -14.07 -3.54 3.73
CA GLY A 245 -13.14 -3.10 2.72
C GLY A 245 -12.10 -4.17 2.41
N ALA A 246 -11.48 -4.79 3.42
CA ALA A 246 -10.51 -5.88 3.20
C ALA A 246 -11.18 -7.12 2.59
N PHE A 247 -12.39 -7.47 3.01
CA PHE A 247 -13.18 -8.55 2.43
C PHE A 247 -13.47 -8.32 0.94
N LEU A 248 -13.97 -7.13 0.59
CA LEU A 248 -14.34 -6.77 -0.77
C LEU A 248 -13.11 -6.64 -1.67
N LEU A 249 -12.08 -5.94 -1.19
CA LEU A 249 -10.82 -5.78 -1.90
C LEU A 249 -10.27 -7.16 -2.30
N ARG A 250 -10.13 -8.06 -1.33
CA ARG A 250 -9.68 -9.42 -1.62
C ARG A 250 -10.59 -10.13 -2.62
N SER A 251 -11.90 -10.10 -2.40
CA SER A 251 -12.86 -10.83 -3.24
C SER A 251 -12.81 -10.38 -4.70
N ILE A 252 -12.59 -9.09 -4.95
CA ILE A 252 -12.41 -8.53 -6.29
C ILE A 252 -11.07 -9.02 -6.86
N LEU A 253 -9.98 -8.87 -6.10
CA LEU A 253 -8.63 -9.24 -6.57
C LEU A 253 -8.53 -10.72 -6.95
N THR A 254 -9.20 -11.63 -6.23
CA THR A 254 -9.18 -13.07 -6.54
C THR A 254 -10.00 -13.45 -7.77
N ARG A 255 -10.90 -12.56 -8.23
CA ARG A 255 -11.78 -12.76 -9.40
C ARG A 255 -11.24 -12.09 -10.67
N LEU A 256 -10.19 -11.28 -10.56
CA LEU A 256 -9.57 -10.65 -11.73
C LEU A 256 -9.01 -11.71 -12.69
N PRO A 257 -9.20 -11.55 -14.02
CA PRO A 257 -8.66 -12.48 -14.98
C PRO A 257 -7.13 -12.40 -15.02
N LYS A 258 -6.47 -13.54 -15.26
CA LYS A 258 -5.00 -13.65 -15.23
C LYS A 258 -4.31 -12.72 -16.24
N SER A 259 -4.98 -12.34 -17.32
CA SER A 259 -4.45 -11.41 -18.34
C SER A 259 -4.35 -9.98 -17.83
N SER A 260 -5.32 -9.52 -17.02
CA SER A 260 -5.39 -8.14 -16.56
C SER A 260 -4.96 -7.94 -15.11
N VAL A 261 -4.83 -9.01 -14.30
CA VAL A 261 -4.55 -8.92 -12.85
C VAL A 261 -3.36 -8.02 -12.52
N ARG A 262 -2.31 -8.02 -13.35
CA ARG A 262 -1.12 -7.16 -13.15
C ARG A 262 -1.44 -5.67 -13.25
N TYR A 263 -2.32 -5.28 -14.17
CA TYR A 263 -2.68 -3.89 -14.44
C TYR A 263 -3.88 -3.42 -13.60
N ALA A 264 -4.84 -4.32 -13.38
CA ALA A 264 -6.06 -4.03 -12.65
C ALA A 264 -5.86 -4.00 -11.12
N THR A 265 -4.93 -4.79 -10.57
CA THR A 265 -4.69 -4.83 -9.11
C THR A 265 -4.32 -3.46 -8.54
N PRO A 266 -3.33 -2.72 -9.10
CA PRO A 266 -3.02 -1.35 -8.68
C PRO A 266 -4.25 -0.44 -8.67
N ALA A 267 -5.02 -0.43 -9.77
CA ALA A 267 -6.20 0.44 -9.90
C ALA A 267 -7.30 0.11 -8.87
N VAL A 268 -7.54 -1.18 -8.62
CA VAL A 268 -8.53 -1.62 -7.62
C VAL A 268 -8.09 -1.21 -6.20
N ILE A 269 -6.83 -1.46 -5.82
CA ILE A 269 -6.32 -1.06 -4.50
C ILE A 269 -6.42 0.47 -4.34
N SER A 270 -5.96 1.22 -5.34
CA SER A 270 -6.04 2.68 -5.33
C SER A 270 -7.48 3.18 -5.23
N ALA A 271 -8.44 2.56 -5.91
CA ALA A 271 -9.85 2.95 -5.82
C ALA A 271 -10.38 2.83 -4.38
N PHE A 272 -10.06 1.74 -3.68
CA PHE A 272 -10.45 1.56 -2.28
C PHE A 272 -9.78 2.58 -1.35
N LEU A 273 -8.47 2.83 -1.55
CA LEU A 273 -7.74 3.81 -0.76
C LEU A 273 -8.24 5.25 -1.02
N THR A 274 -8.54 5.60 -2.28
CA THR A 274 -9.11 6.89 -2.67
C THR A 274 -10.52 7.08 -2.11
N PHE A 275 -11.37 6.06 -2.21
CA PHE A 275 -12.70 6.08 -1.61
C PHE A 275 -12.60 6.33 -0.10
N SER A 276 -11.71 5.61 0.57
CA SER A 276 -11.48 5.81 2.00
C SER A 276 -11.00 7.22 2.30
N LEU A 277 -10.00 7.73 1.57
CA LEU A 277 -9.50 9.10 1.74
C LEU A 277 -10.62 10.14 1.55
N ALA A 278 -11.51 9.94 0.58
CA ALA A 278 -12.61 10.86 0.28
C ALA A 278 -13.68 10.85 1.38
N TYR A 279 -14.11 9.67 1.84
CA TYR A 279 -15.31 9.53 2.67
C TYR A 279 -15.07 9.07 4.10
N ILE A 280 -14.06 8.24 4.36
CA ILE A 280 -13.77 7.67 5.70
C ILE A 280 -12.70 8.50 6.43
N GLY A 281 -11.72 9.03 5.70
CA GLY A 281 -10.55 9.73 6.21
C GLY A 281 -9.33 8.82 6.20
N VAL A 282 -9.14 8.06 7.29
CA VAL A 282 -7.91 7.30 7.54
C VAL A 282 -8.16 5.79 7.51
N SER A 283 -7.77 5.13 6.41
CA SER A 283 -7.77 3.65 6.31
C SER A 283 -6.38 3.06 6.30
N GLY A 284 -6.29 1.87 6.88
CA GLY A 284 -5.19 0.94 6.69
C GLY A 284 -5.39 0.06 5.46
N LEU A 285 -6.41 -0.81 5.48
CA LEU A 285 -6.63 -1.98 4.59
C LEU A 285 -5.41 -2.93 4.43
N ASN A 286 -4.25 -2.52 4.92
CA ASN A 286 -2.97 -3.20 4.99
C ASN A 286 -2.34 -2.85 6.35
N PRO A 287 -2.18 -3.82 7.27
CA PRO A 287 -1.64 -3.58 8.61
C PRO A 287 -0.25 -2.95 8.63
N THR A 288 0.62 -3.30 7.68
CA THR A 288 1.99 -2.80 7.62
C THR A 288 2.03 -1.34 7.20
N VAL A 289 1.27 -0.96 6.18
CA VAL A 289 1.16 0.43 5.73
C VAL A 289 0.51 1.28 6.83
N ALA A 290 -0.52 0.75 7.48
CA ALA A 290 -1.17 1.41 8.61
C ALA A 290 -0.20 1.68 9.76
N SER A 291 0.58 0.67 10.14
CA SER A 291 1.58 0.77 11.22
C SER A 291 2.69 1.74 10.86
N SER A 292 3.19 1.67 9.63
CA SER A 292 4.24 2.56 9.15
C SER A 292 3.86 4.03 9.28
N ARG A 293 2.59 4.38 9.02
CA ARG A 293 2.10 5.76 8.96
C ARG A 293 1.45 6.30 10.22
N MET A 294 0.81 5.43 11.00
CA MET A 294 -0.22 5.86 11.95
C MET A 294 0.02 5.34 13.37
N GLN A 295 0.96 4.42 13.53
CA GLN A 295 1.27 3.88 14.85
C GLN A 295 1.90 4.97 15.73
N GLY A 296 1.27 5.22 16.88
CA GLY A 296 1.72 6.26 17.81
C GLY A 296 1.20 7.67 17.51
N CYS A 297 0.31 7.83 16.52
CA CYS A 297 -0.38 9.09 16.29
C CYS A 297 -1.45 9.36 17.35
N ASP A 298 -1.68 10.64 17.62
CA ASP A 298 -2.69 11.09 18.58
C ASP A 298 -4.11 10.75 18.10
N GLY A 299 -5.01 10.41 19.02
CA GLY A 299 -6.44 10.18 18.74
C GLY A 299 -6.90 8.72 18.74
N LEU A 300 -5.98 7.75 18.85
CA LEU A 300 -6.34 6.34 19.03
C LEU A 300 -5.34 5.62 19.95
N SER A 301 -5.82 4.95 20.99
CA SER A 301 -4.94 4.14 21.85
C SER A 301 -4.32 2.97 21.06
N THR A 302 -3.16 2.48 21.49
CA THR A 302 -2.47 1.34 20.88
C THR A 302 -3.34 0.09 20.75
N GLN A 303 -4.21 -0.19 21.74
CA GLN A 303 -5.11 -1.34 21.72
C GLN A 303 -6.14 -1.22 20.59
N TRP A 304 -6.81 -0.07 20.52
CA TRP A 304 -7.77 0.22 19.46
C TRP A 304 -7.11 0.30 18.08
N PHE A 305 -5.86 0.75 18.01
CA PHE A 305 -5.06 0.74 16.78
C PHE A 305 -4.84 -0.69 16.27
N ILE A 306 -4.36 -1.59 17.13
CA ILE A 306 -4.14 -2.99 16.77
C ILE A 306 -5.47 -3.65 16.37
N LEU A 307 -6.54 -3.44 17.14
CA LEU A 307 -7.84 -4.01 16.83
C LEU A 307 -8.37 -3.54 15.46
N THR A 308 -8.25 -2.25 15.17
CA THR A 308 -8.81 -1.64 13.95
C THR A 308 -7.96 -1.94 12.72
N TYR A 309 -6.64 -1.84 12.80
CA TYR A 309 -5.77 -1.87 11.62
C TYR A 309 -4.98 -3.17 11.45
N TRP A 310 -4.97 -4.06 12.45
CA TRP A 310 -4.42 -5.42 12.31
C TRP A 310 -5.51 -6.48 12.30
N VAL A 311 -6.38 -6.49 13.31
CA VAL A 311 -7.36 -7.56 13.48
C VAL A 311 -8.48 -7.45 12.43
N CYS A 312 -9.13 -6.29 12.30
CA CYS A 312 -10.23 -6.11 11.35
C CYS A 312 -9.88 -6.45 9.89
N PRO A 313 -8.79 -5.92 9.29
CA PRO A 313 -8.47 -6.26 7.90
C PRO A 313 -8.07 -7.73 7.75
N THR A 314 -7.44 -8.33 8.77
CA THR A 314 -7.14 -9.77 8.77
C THR A 314 -8.41 -10.60 8.78
N VAL A 315 -9.39 -10.26 9.62
CA VAL A 315 -10.70 -10.92 9.68
C VAL A 315 -11.41 -10.79 8.32
N GLY A 316 -11.53 -9.58 7.78
CA GLY A 316 -12.16 -9.34 6.48
C GLY A 316 -11.50 -10.14 5.35
N TRP A 317 -10.18 -10.11 5.28
CA TRP A 317 -9.39 -10.86 4.28
C TRP A 317 -9.60 -12.38 4.41
N MET A 318 -9.54 -12.92 5.63
CA MET A 318 -9.70 -14.36 5.86
C MET A 318 -11.12 -14.84 5.60
N LEU A 319 -12.15 -14.05 5.94
CA LEU A 319 -13.55 -14.35 5.61
C LEU A 319 -13.73 -14.51 4.09
N SER A 320 -13.19 -13.59 3.30
CA SER A 320 -13.24 -13.69 1.84
C SER A 320 -12.49 -14.93 1.32
N ALA A 321 -11.34 -15.29 1.92
CA ALA A 321 -10.63 -16.51 1.57
C ALA A 321 -11.44 -17.78 1.83
N ILE A 322 -12.16 -17.85 2.96
CA ILE A 322 -13.02 -18.98 3.33
C ILE A 322 -14.19 -19.10 2.35
N VAL A 323 -14.86 -17.99 2.04
CA VAL A 323 -15.98 -17.94 1.09
C VAL A 323 -15.53 -18.44 -0.29
N ASP A 324 -14.40 -17.94 -0.78
CA ASP A 324 -13.86 -18.33 -2.08
C ASP A 324 -13.50 -19.82 -2.17
N ASN A 325 -12.95 -20.39 -1.09
CA ASN A 325 -12.60 -21.82 -1.07
C ASN A 325 -13.85 -22.71 -1.06
N LYS A 326 -14.87 -22.34 -0.28
CA LYS A 326 -16.17 -23.03 -0.31
C LYS A 326 -16.81 -22.94 -1.71
N TRP A 327 -16.82 -21.75 -2.31
CA TRP A 327 -17.37 -21.52 -3.63
C TRP A 327 -16.69 -22.37 -4.72
N ARG A 328 -15.34 -22.44 -4.70
CA ARG A 328 -14.57 -23.30 -5.62
C ARG A 328 -14.88 -24.79 -5.45
N ALA A 329 -15.02 -25.26 -4.21
CA ALA A 329 -15.38 -26.65 -3.94
C ALA A 329 -16.78 -27.01 -4.47
N LEU A 330 -17.75 -26.09 -4.34
CA LEU A 330 -19.11 -26.27 -4.88
C LEU A 330 -19.11 -26.34 -6.41
N ILE A 331 -18.36 -25.46 -7.08
CA ILE A 331 -18.24 -25.51 -8.55
C ILE A 331 -17.60 -26.81 -9.02
N SER A 332 -16.59 -27.32 -8.30
CA SER A 332 -15.93 -28.59 -8.64
C SER A 332 -16.93 -29.75 -8.57
N LYS A 333 -17.72 -29.83 -7.49
CA LYS A 333 -18.75 -30.87 -7.32
C LYS A 333 -19.86 -30.83 -8.36
N LYS A 334 -20.15 -29.67 -8.96
CA LYS A 334 -21.16 -29.54 -10.03
C LYS A 334 -20.66 -30.02 -11.39
N LYS A 335 -19.33 -30.17 -11.56
CA LYS A 335 -18.71 -30.60 -12.82
C LYS A 335 -18.47 -32.12 -12.89
N GLU A 336 -18.54 -32.79 -11.75
CA GLU A 336 -18.52 -34.26 -11.62
C GLU A 336 -19.93 -34.83 -11.80
#